data_AF-A0A6I3BNR3-F1
#
_entry.id   AF-A0A6I3BNR3-F1
#
_cell.length_a   1.000
_cell.length_b   1.000
_cell.length_c   1.000
_cell.angle_alpha   90.00
_cell.angle_beta   90.00
_cell.angle_gamma   90.00
#
_symmetry.space_group_name_H-M   'P 1'
#
loop_
_entity.id
_entity.type
_entity.pdbx_description
1 polymer ?
#
loop_
_entity_poly.entity_id
_entity_poly.type
_entity_poly.pdbx_seq_one_letter_code
_entity_poly.pdbx_strand_id
1 'polypeptide(L)'
;MKRPWAEEILGEWGVRDVTPPFQIERKLLEEDQEINTLTGKPLRRRLRNFRPEADIYVASVGGPLPYMQRLKTIELMEAEQTERLAAAREETGGGEAWIERVKRWRFDEINDLIEKHNRWYPIEARLPMDPKSRDFVTIGGRSYLRPQLDAAWVLARFPA
;
A
#
# COMPACT_ATOMS: atom_id res chain seq x y z
N MET A 1 16.91 -10.65 17.40
CA MET A 1 17.40 -9.61 16.47
C MET A 1 16.45 -8.41 16.59
N LYS A 2 16.83 -7.34 17.31
CA LYS A 2 15.95 -6.17 17.49
C LYS A 2 16.05 -5.29 16.24
N ARG A 3 14.91 -4.87 15.68
CA ARG A 3 14.89 -3.95 14.53
C ARG A 3 15.28 -2.55 15.02
N PRO A 4 16.18 -1.83 14.32
CA PRO A 4 16.52 -0.46 14.69
C PRO A 4 15.31 0.46 14.49
N TRP A 5 15.24 1.52 15.29
CA TRP A 5 14.10 2.45 15.30
C TRP A 5 14.16 3.37 14.08
N ALA A 6 12.99 3.87 13.62
CA ALA A 6 12.91 4.66 12.38
C ALA A 6 13.78 5.93 12.40
N GLU A 7 13.96 6.55 13.57
CA GLU A 7 14.85 7.71 13.79
C GLU A 7 16.34 7.38 13.58
N GLU A 8 16.71 6.12 13.77
CA GLU A 8 18.07 5.62 13.58
C GLU A 8 18.40 5.42 12.09
N ILE A 9 17.36 5.14 11.27
CA ILE A 9 17.47 4.94 9.82
C ILE A 9 17.34 6.27 9.06
N LEU A 10 16.48 7.18 9.52
CA LEU A 10 16.11 8.42 8.81
C LEU A 10 16.84 9.69 9.30
N GLY A 11 17.61 9.62 10.39
CA GLY A 11 18.35 10.78 10.88
C GLY A 11 19.57 11.07 10.01
N GLU A 12 19.67 12.28 9.44
CA GLU A 12 20.93 12.81 8.91
C GLU A 12 21.87 13.18 10.08
N TRP A 13 22.46 12.15 10.68
CA TRP A 13 23.53 12.34 11.63
C TRP A 13 24.80 12.65 10.85
N GLY A 14 25.29 13.89 10.93
CA GLY A 14 26.61 14.26 10.40
C GLY A 14 27.70 13.30 10.88
N VAL A 15 28.79 13.21 10.11
CA VAL A 15 29.89 12.21 10.22
C VAL A 15 30.11 11.72 11.65
N ARG A 16 29.47 10.59 12.00
CA ARG A 16 29.74 9.86 13.25
C ARG A 16 31.00 9.02 13.07
N ASP A 17 31.75 8.85 14.16
CA ASP A 17 32.94 8.01 14.18
C ASP A 17 32.62 6.57 13.72
N VAL A 18 33.41 6.14 12.74
CA VAL A 18 33.31 4.95 11.88
C VAL A 18 33.15 3.62 12.63
N THR A 19 32.00 2.95 12.42
CA THR A 19 31.82 1.52 12.74
C THR A 19 32.60 0.65 11.73
N PRO A 20 33.16 -0.53 12.07
CA PRO A 20 34.02 -1.31 11.16
C PRO A 20 33.48 -1.58 9.73
N PRO A 21 32.17 -1.82 9.49
CA PRO A 21 31.62 -1.97 8.13
C PRO A 21 31.76 -0.69 7.28
N PHE A 22 31.69 0.50 7.90
CA PHE A 22 31.88 1.77 7.22
C PHE A 22 33.33 1.98 6.75
N GLN A 23 34.31 1.36 7.41
CA GLN A 23 35.71 1.45 6.96
C GLN A 23 35.95 0.67 5.67
N ILE A 24 35.25 -0.46 5.50
CA ILE A 24 35.31 -1.27 4.27
C ILE A 24 34.64 -0.53 3.13
N GLU A 25 33.44 0.03 3.36
CA GLU A 25 32.75 0.85 2.36
C GLU A 25 33.57 2.09 1.99
N ARG A 26 34.19 2.76 2.96
CA ARG A 26 35.06 3.91 2.70
C ARG A 26 36.27 3.52 1.88
N LYS A 27 36.91 2.39 2.18
CA LYS A 27 38.06 1.88 1.42
C LYS A 27 37.67 1.52 -0.01
N LEU A 28 36.52 0.88 -0.20
CA LEU A 28 35.98 0.58 -1.54
C LEU A 28 35.66 1.85 -2.34
N LEU A 29 35.14 2.88 -1.68
CA LEU A 29 34.89 4.20 -2.29
C LEU A 29 36.19 4.94 -2.62
N GLU A 30 37.19 4.86 -1.75
CA GLU A 30 38.54 5.42 -1.97
C GLU A 30 39.23 4.71 -3.15
N GLU A 31 39.09 3.39 -3.27
CA GLU A 31 39.59 2.60 -4.40
C GLU A 31 38.82 2.91 -5.71
N ASP A 32 37.50 3.13 -5.66
CA ASP A 32 36.70 3.54 -6.82
C ASP A 32 37.01 4.97 -7.27
N GLN A 33 37.46 5.83 -6.36
CA GLN A 33 37.78 7.24 -6.62
C GLN A 33 38.84 7.41 -7.73
N GLU A 34 39.84 6.52 -7.78
CA GLU A 34 40.92 6.56 -8.77
C GLU A 34 40.44 6.23 -10.19
N ILE A 35 39.37 5.42 -10.31
CA ILE A 35 38.80 4.97 -11.58
C ILE A 35 37.64 5.87 -12.01
N ASN A 36 36.95 6.47 -11.04
CA ASN A 36 35.71 7.20 -11.25
C ASN A 36 35.96 8.65 -11.69
N THR A 37 35.79 8.89 -13.00
CA THR A 37 35.96 10.22 -13.62
C THR A 37 34.93 11.28 -13.18
N LEU A 38 33.96 10.93 -12.33
CA LEU A 38 32.94 11.84 -11.79
C LEU A 38 33.34 12.47 -10.45
N THR A 39 34.41 12.00 -9.82
CA THR A 39 34.94 12.53 -8.56
C THR A 39 35.23 14.03 -8.65
N GLY A 40 34.71 14.81 -7.70
CA GLY A 40 34.89 16.27 -7.64
C GLY A 40 34.11 17.09 -8.68
N LYS A 41 33.37 16.45 -9.59
CA LYS A 41 32.50 17.15 -10.54
C LYS A 41 31.12 17.38 -9.91
N PRO A 42 30.49 18.54 -10.13
CA PRO A 42 29.12 18.74 -9.70
C PRO A 42 28.23 17.69 -10.38
N LEU A 43 27.50 16.92 -9.58
CA LEU A 43 26.45 16.02 -10.06
C LEU A 43 25.52 16.83 -10.98
N ARG A 44 25.41 16.43 -12.25
CA ARG A 44 24.46 17.05 -13.17
C ARG A 44 23.04 16.73 -12.68
N ARG A 45 22.51 17.59 -11.83
CA ARG A 45 21.13 17.53 -11.33
C ARG A 45 20.18 17.81 -12.49
N ARG A 46 19.74 16.76 -13.18
CA ARG A 46 18.57 16.85 -14.06
C ARG A 46 17.31 16.75 -13.20
N LEU A 47 16.99 17.84 -12.48
CA LEU A 47 15.69 18.01 -11.81
C LEU A 47 14.63 18.32 -12.88
N ARG A 48 14.48 17.42 -13.85
CA ARG A 48 13.42 17.49 -14.85
C ARG A 48 12.24 16.78 -14.18
N ASN A 49 11.28 17.56 -13.69
CA ASN A 49 10.00 17.13 -13.08
C ASN A 49 9.94 17.09 -11.54
N PHE A 50 10.95 17.55 -10.79
CA PHE A 50 10.79 17.82 -9.35
C PHE A 50 10.07 19.16 -9.16
N ARG A 51 8.74 19.11 -9.14
CA ARG A 51 7.92 20.22 -8.65
C ARG A 51 7.55 19.88 -7.20
N PRO A 52 8.10 20.57 -6.18
CA PRO A 52 7.59 20.45 -4.83
C PRO A 52 6.22 21.13 -4.81
N GLU A 53 5.19 20.40 -5.24
CA GLU A 53 3.81 20.80 -5.01
C GLU A 53 3.56 20.70 -3.51
N ALA A 54 2.89 21.70 -2.93
CA ALA A 54 2.64 21.76 -1.48
C ALA A 54 1.98 20.48 -0.95
N ASP A 55 1.16 19.81 -1.76
CA ASP A 55 0.56 18.52 -1.47
C ASP A 55 1.57 17.41 -1.18
N ILE A 56 2.73 17.39 -1.87
CA ILE A 56 3.78 16.38 -1.61
C ILE A 56 4.42 16.65 -0.25
N TYR A 57 4.60 17.92 0.11
CA TYR A 57 5.11 18.32 1.42
C TYR A 57 4.11 18.00 2.54
N VAL A 58 2.81 18.29 2.34
CA VAL A 58 1.74 17.95 3.29
C VAL A 58 1.57 16.44 3.43
N ALA A 59 1.65 15.67 2.34
CA ALA A 59 1.65 14.21 2.37
C ALA A 59 2.88 13.65 3.12
N SER A 60 4.03 14.33 3.05
CA SER A 60 5.24 13.92 3.76
C SER A 60 5.26 14.28 5.26
N VAL A 61 4.42 15.22 5.70
CA VAL A 61 4.30 15.65 7.11
C VAL A 61 3.08 15.01 7.80
N GLY A 62 2.04 14.67 7.04
CA GLY A 62 0.72 14.29 7.55
C GLY A 62 0.36 12.81 7.38
N GLY A 63 1.11 11.89 8.01
CA GLY A 63 0.70 10.49 8.18
C GLY A 63 0.29 9.74 6.88
N PRO A 64 -0.36 8.57 7.01
CA PRO A 64 -0.87 7.83 5.84
C PRO A 64 -1.97 8.61 5.12
N LEU A 65 -1.97 8.57 3.78
CA LEU A 65 -2.99 9.23 2.95
C LEU A 65 -4.40 8.67 3.22
N PRO A 66 -5.48 9.45 2.99
CA PRO A 66 -6.84 9.00 3.28
C PRO A 66 -7.23 7.67 2.63
N TYR A 67 -6.88 7.44 1.35
CA TYR A 67 -7.15 6.15 0.71
C TYR A 67 -6.38 5.00 1.36
N MET A 68 -5.16 5.24 1.88
CA MET A 68 -4.37 4.21 2.57
C MET A 68 -5.01 3.83 3.89
N GLN A 69 -5.55 4.80 4.62
CA GLN A 69 -6.32 4.55 5.84
C GLN A 69 -7.58 3.75 5.53
N ARG A 70 -8.37 4.16 4.52
CA ARG A 70 -9.57 3.41 4.11
C ARG A 70 -9.22 1.99 3.67
N LEU A 71 -8.15 1.81 2.90
CA LEU A 71 -7.69 0.50 2.47
C LEU A 71 -7.34 -0.38 3.68
N LYS A 72 -6.61 0.17 4.66
CA LYS A 72 -6.27 -0.56 5.88
C LYS A 72 -7.51 -0.96 6.68
N THR A 73 -8.49 -0.07 6.80
CA THR A 73 -9.76 -0.37 7.48
C THR A 73 -10.55 -1.45 6.74
N ILE A 74 -10.61 -1.39 5.41
CA ILE A 74 -11.24 -2.44 4.59
C ILE A 74 -10.56 -3.80 4.85
N GLU A 75 -9.23 -3.87 4.81
CA GLU A 75 -8.49 -5.12 5.07
C GLU A 75 -8.77 -5.71 6.46
N LEU A 76 -8.85 -4.84 7.49
CA LEU A 76 -9.17 -5.29 8.85
C LEU A 76 -10.61 -5.83 8.95
N MET A 77 -11.58 -5.14 8.34
CA MET A 77 -12.96 -5.60 8.28
C MET A 77 -13.10 -6.89 7.47
N GLU A 78 -12.41 -7.02 6.33
CA GLU A 78 -12.38 -8.26 5.53
C GLU A 78 -11.87 -9.44 6.37
N ALA A 79 -10.81 -9.23 7.16
CA ALA A 79 -10.25 -10.25 8.04
C ALA A 79 -11.26 -10.67 9.14
N GLU A 80 -11.88 -9.70 9.83
CA GLU A 80 -12.90 -9.98 10.85
C GLU A 80 -14.09 -10.75 10.26
N GLN A 81 -14.59 -10.34 9.09
CA GLN A 81 -15.69 -11.03 8.41
C GLN A 81 -15.29 -12.46 8.05
N THR A 82 -14.05 -12.68 7.61
CA THR A 82 -13.55 -14.01 7.28
C THR A 82 -13.52 -14.92 8.50
N GLU A 83 -13.07 -14.42 9.66
CA GLU A 83 -13.09 -15.18 10.92
C GLU A 83 -14.52 -15.52 11.36
N ARG A 84 -15.44 -14.55 11.30
CA ARG A 84 -16.85 -14.75 11.67
C ARG A 84 -17.56 -15.74 10.75
N LEU A 85 -17.25 -15.70 9.45
CA LEU A 85 -17.79 -16.66 8.47
C LEU A 85 -17.24 -18.06 8.68
N ALA A 86 -15.95 -18.19 9.03
CA ALA A 86 -15.35 -19.48 9.35
C ALA A 86 -16.06 -20.14 10.55
N ALA A 87 -16.24 -19.40 11.65
CA ALA A 87 -16.97 -19.88 12.82
C ALA A 87 -18.43 -20.25 12.48
N ALA A 88 -19.12 -19.40 11.72
CA ALA A 88 -20.50 -19.67 11.28
C ALA A 88 -20.62 -20.93 10.38
N ARG A 89 -19.60 -21.22 9.58
CA ARG A 89 -19.54 -22.42 8.75
C ARG A 89 -19.36 -23.67 9.61
N GLU A 90 -18.51 -23.61 10.63
CA GLU A 90 -18.34 -24.70 11.59
C GLU A 90 -19.63 -25.00 12.35
N GLU A 91 -20.36 -23.96 12.78
CA GLU A 91 -21.66 -24.10 13.45
C GLU A 91 -22.74 -24.76 12.56
N THR A 92 -22.77 -24.42 11.27
CA THR A 92 -23.79 -24.92 10.34
C THR A 92 -23.45 -26.27 9.72
N GLY A 93 -22.16 -26.64 9.70
CA GLY A 93 -21.69 -27.89 9.10
C GLY A 93 -21.72 -27.92 7.57
N GLY A 94 -22.01 -26.79 6.89
CA GLY A 94 -22.09 -26.69 5.43
C GLY A 94 -23.49 -26.90 4.84
N GLY A 95 -23.52 -27.28 3.56
CA GLY A 95 -24.75 -27.64 2.83
C GLY A 95 -25.76 -26.50 2.66
N GLU A 96 -27.04 -26.85 2.58
CA GLU A 96 -28.13 -25.89 2.35
C GLU A 96 -28.28 -24.88 3.50
N ALA A 97 -28.06 -25.31 4.74
CA ALA A 97 -28.13 -24.44 5.92
C ALA A 97 -27.06 -23.34 5.87
N TRP A 98 -25.85 -23.67 5.39
CA TRP A 98 -24.79 -22.69 5.16
C TRP A 98 -25.19 -21.70 4.07
N ILE A 99 -25.66 -22.17 2.92
CA ILE A 99 -26.08 -21.31 1.80
C ILE A 99 -27.16 -20.31 2.24
N GLU A 100 -28.16 -20.76 2.99
CA GLU A 100 -29.21 -19.87 3.51
C GLU A 100 -28.68 -18.85 4.52
N ARG A 101 -27.70 -19.22 5.34
CA ARG A 101 -27.02 -18.29 6.26
C ARG A 101 -26.24 -17.23 5.48
N VAL A 102 -25.49 -17.63 4.46
CA VAL A 102 -24.68 -16.73 3.63
C VAL A 102 -25.55 -15.72 2.88
N LYS A 103 -26.69 -16.12 2.35
CA LYS A 103 -27.64 -15.21 1.67
C LYS A 103 -28.15 -14.08 2.56
N ARG A 104 -28.18 -14.30 3.88
CA ARG A 104 -28.63 -13.32 4.88
C ARG A 104 -27.49 -12.54 5.52
N TRP A 105 -26.24 -12.89 5.19
CA TRP A 105 -25.08 -12.22 5.74
C TRP A 105 -24.97 -10.81 5.20
N ARG A 106 -24.72 -9.84 6.08
CA ARG A 106 -24.70 -8.42 5.74
C ARG A 106 -23.27 -7.90 5.69
N PHE A 107 -22.97 -7.15 4.63
CA PHE A 107 -21.67 -6.52 4.38
C PHE A 107 -21.80 -5.00 4.21
N ASP A 108 -22.88 -4.39 4.68
CA ASP A 108 -23.20 -2.99 4.35
C ASP A 108 -22.09 -2.02 4.75
N GLU A 109 -21.55 -2.13 5.97
CA GLU A 109 -20.52 -1.22 6.46
C GLU A 109 -19.22 -1.27 5.65
N ILE A 110 -18.76 -2.48 5.32
CA ILE A 110 -17.56 -2.66 4.50
C ILE A 110 -17.83 -2.27 3.04
N ASN A 111 -19.01 -2.56 2.51
CA ASN A 111 -19.39 -2.19 1.15
C ASN A 111 -19.54 -0.68 0.96
N ASP A 112 -20.06 0.03 1.96
CA ASP A 112 -20.11 1.50 1.99
C ASP A 112 -18.69 2.08 1.98
N LEU A 113 -17.76 1.46 2.73
CA LEU A 113 -16.37 1.88 2.77
C LEU A 113 -15.65 1.59 1.45
N ILE A 114 -15.93 0.44 0.82
CA ILE A 114 -15.44 0.08 -0.52
C ILE A 114 -15.97 1.08 -1.56
N GLU A 115 -17.25 1.44 -1.53
CA GLU A 115 -17.80 2.44 -2.44
C GLU A 115 -17.09 3.80 -2.27
N LYS A 116 -16.97 4.27 -1.02
CA LYS A 116 -16.25 5.52 -0.71
C LYS A 116 -14.80 5.44 -1.20
N HIS A 117 -14.12 4.31 -1.00
CA HIS A 117 -12.76 4.12 -1.49
C HIS A 117 -12.72 4.21 -3.02
N ASN A 118 -13.53 3.43 -3.72
CA ASN A 118 -13.56 3.40 -5.19
C ASN A 118 -13.87 4.77 -5.80
N ARG A 119 -14.77 5.54 -5.18
CA ARG A 119 -15.15 6.89 -5.63
C ARG A 119 -14.00 7.89 -5.55
N TRP A 120 -13.22 7.86 -4.46
CA TRP A 120 -12.21 8.88 -4.18
C TRP A 120 -10.78 8.45 -4.55
N TYR A 121 -10.52 7.15 -4.60
CA TYR A 121 -9.18 6.60 -4.81
C TYR A 121 -8.46 7.12 -6.06
N PRO A 122 -9.09 7.18 -7.24
CA PRO A 122 -8.38 7.64 -8.44
C PRO A 122 -7.89 9.08 -8.35
N ILE A 123 -8.64 9.93 -7.65
CA ILE A 123 -8.32 11.35 -7.43
C ILE A 123 -7.20 11.45 -6.39
N GLU A 124 -7.36 10.79 -5.25
CA GLU A 124 -6.38 10.83 -4.15
C GLU A 124 -5.04 10.18 -4.53
N ALA A 125 -5.06 9.12 -5.35
CA ALA A 125 -3.86 8.47 -5.86
C ALA A 125 -3.31 9.13 -7.15
N ARG A 126 -3.97 10.19 -7.64
CA ARG A 126 -3.60 10.91 -8.87
C ARG A 126 -3.42 9.97 -10.07
N LEU A 127 -4.34 9.02 -10.23
CA LEU A 127 -4.28 8.06 -11.34
C LEU A 127 -4.36 8.81 -12.68
N PRO A 128 -3.49 8.48 -13.65
CA PRO A 128 -3.64 8.96 -15.01
C PRO A 128 -5.00 8.56 -15.58
N MET A 129 -5.60 9.43 -16.38
CA MET A 129 -6.78 9.11 -17.16
C MET A 129 -6.37 8.56 -18.52
N ASP A 130 -7.03 7.51 -18.99
CA ASP A 130 -6.95 7.04 -20.37
C ASP A 130 -8.04 7.74 -21.20
N PRO A 131 -7.69 8.63 -22.13
CA PRO A 131 -8.66 9.37 -22.94
C PRO A 131 -9.53 8.48 -23.82
N LYS A 132 -9.06 7.27 -24.18
CA LYS A 132 -9.78 6.35 -25.06
C LYS A 132 -10.89 5.63 -24.30
N SER A 133 -10.60 5.15 -23.09
CA SER A 133 -11.59 4.51 -22.22
C SER A 133 -12.48 5.53 -21.49
N ARG A 134 -12.01 6.79 -21.37
CA ARG A 134 -12.62 7.84 -20.54
C ARG A 134 -12.69 7.44 -19.05
N ASP A 135 -11.79 6.58 -18.63
CA ASP A 135 -11.65 6.10 -17.25
C ASP A 135 -10.18 6.19 -16.82
N PHE A 136 -9.89 5.95 -15.55
CA PHE A 136 -8.54 5.90 -15.02
C PHE A 136 -7.79 4.65 -15.48
N VAL A 137 -6.46 4.75 -15.52
CA VAL A 137 -5.59 3.64 -15.91
C VAL A 137 -5.71 2.46 -14.94
N THR A 138 -5.51 1.25 -15.49
CA THR A 138 -5.42 0.03 -14.70
C THR A 138 -4.12 -0.03 -13.89
N ILE A 139 -4.18 -0.68 -12.73
CA ILE A 139 -3.03 -0.88 -11.85
C ILE A 139 -2.54 -2.31 -12.06
N GLY A 140 -1.33 -2.48 -12.58
CA GLY A 140 -0.76 -3.81 -12.86
C GLY A 140 -1.63 -4.64 -13.83
N GLY A 141 -2.32 -3.99 -14.77
CA GLY A 141 -3.24 -4.63 -15.71
C GLY A 141 -4.60 -5.03 -15.11
N ARG A 142 -4.90 -4.63 -13.87
CA ARG A 142 -6.18 -4.89 -13.21
C ARG A 142 -6.95 -3.60 -12.96
N SER A 143 -8.28 -3.69 -12.89
CA SER A 143 -9.11 -2.57 -12.47
C SER A 143 -8.66 -2.07 -11.10
N TYR A 144 -8.68 -0.75 -10.91
CA TYR A 144 -8.42 -0.14 -9.61
C TYR A 144 -9.61 -0.28 -8.65
N LEU A 145 -10.79 -0.63 -9.17
CA LEU A 145 -12.01 -0.80 -8.38
C LEU A 145 -11.91 -2.06 -7.53
N ARG A 146 -12.19 -1.92 -6.25
CA ARG A 146 -12.38 -3.06 -5.36
C ARG A 146 -13.81 -3.60 -5.51
N PRO A 147 -13.99 -4.93 -5.67
CA PRO A 147 -15.32 -5.52 -5.72
C PRO A 147 -16.01 -5.42 -4.37
N GLN A 148 -17.33 -5.24 -4.38
CA GLN A 148 -18.15 -5.37 -3.17
C GLN A 148 -18.18 -6.83 -2.69
N LEU A 149 -18.42 -7.00 -1.39
CA LEU A 149 -18.57 -8.30 -0.76
C LEU A 149 -20.03 -8.72 -0.79
N ASP A 150 -20.29 -9.94 -1.25
CA ASP A 150 -21.61 -10.53 -1.36
C ASP A 150 -21.59 -12.03 -1.05
N ALA A 151 -22.75 -12.69 -1.18
CA ALA A 151 -22.87 -14.13 -0.99
C ALA A 151 -21.93 -14.92 -1.92
N ALA A 152 -21.70 -14.45 -3.15
CA ALA A 152 -20.81 -15.13 -4.09
C ALA A 152 -19.34 -15.06 -3.63
N TRP A 153 -18.91 -13.92 -3.09
CA TRP A 153 -17.59 -13.74 -2.48
C TRP A 153 -17.37 -14.72 -1.32
N VAL A 154 -18.39 -14.96 -0.51
CA VAL A 154 -18.36 -15.92 0.60
C VAL A 154 -18.27 -17.35 0.06
N LEU A 155 -19.17 -17.75 -0.85
CA LEU A 155 -19.22 -19.13 -1.37
C LEU A 155 -17.97 -19.51 -2.17
N ALA A 156 -17.29 -18.54 -2.78
CA ALA A 156 -15.99 -18.76 -3.42
C ALA A 156 -14.87 -19.13 -2.42
N ARG A 157 -14.97 -18.69 -1.16
CA ARG A 157 -14.00 -18.98 -0.08
C ARG A 157 -14.41 -20.14 0.80
N PHE A 158 -15.71 -20.26 1.03
CA PHE A 158 -16.35 -21.18 1.94
C PHE A 158 -17.44 -21.94 1.19
N PRO A 159 -17.06 -22.97 0.41
CA PRO A 159 -18.02 -23.76 -0.37
C PRO A 159 -18.99 -24.54 0.55
N ALA A 160 -20.12 -24.95 -0.04
CA ALA A 160 -21.14 -25.77 0.62
C ALA A 160 -20.59 -27.11 1.12
#